data_AF-A0A833PWY6-F1
#
_entry.id   AF-A0A833PWY6-F1
#
_cell.length_a   1.000
_cell.length_b   1.000
_cell.length_c   1.000
_cell.angle_alpha   90.00
_cell.angle_beta   90.00
_cell.angle_gamma   90.00
#
_symmetry.space_group_name_H-M   'P 1'
#
loop_
_entity.id
_entity.type
_entity.pdbx_description
1 polymer ?
#
loop_
_entity_poly.entity_id
_entity_poly.type
_entity_poly.pdbx_seq_one_letter_code
_entity_poly.pdbx_strand_id
1 'polypeptide(L)'
;MRPQVSVFLALSLDGFIAGERGDLSWLEAFSSDSPDETGYTSLMNDIDVIVMGRNTYDTVIAFDPWPCAGKRMVVMTRRKLASRHGEEPFDGALTTLLGRLAEDGHRHVYLDGGMGARRHRSRRRRQHHAQLGADRAREGDSAVQQ
;
A
#
# COMPACT_ATOMS: atom_id res chain seq x y z
N MET A 1 -13.28 16.29 -21.40
CA MET A 1 -12.82 16.92 -20.12
C MET A 1 -11.75 16.02 -19.51
N ARG A 2 -10.81 16.55 -18.72
CA ARG A 2 -9.87 15.68 -17.99
C ARG A 2 -10.59 15.04 -16.80
N PRO A 3 -10.41 13.73 -16.51
CA PRO A 3 -11.03 13.09 -15.37
C PRO A 3 -10.50 13.68 -14.06
N GLN A 4 -11.35 13.72 -13.05
CA GLN A 4 -10.92 13.88 -11.68
C GLN A 4 -10.07 12.67 -11.29
N VAL A 5 -8.98 12.91 -10.57
CA VAL A 5 -8.10 11.84 -10.08
C VAL A 5 -8.04 11.94 -8.57
N SER A 6 -8.54 10.91 -7.88
CA SER A 6 -8.44 10.76 -6.44
C SER A 6 -7.34 9.77 -6.08
N VAL A 7 -6.69 10.02 -4.96
CA VAL A 7 -5.68 9.17 -4.37
C VAL A 7 -6.07 8.95 -2.91
N PHE A 8 -6.06 7.70 -2.47
CA PHE A 8 -6.45 7.26 -1.14
C PHE A 8 -5.44 6.22 -0.70
N LEU A 9 -4.78 6.45 0.43
CA LEU A 9 -3.75 5.54 0.92
C LEU A 9 -3.60 5.69 2.43
N ALA A 10 -3.30 4.56 3.08
CA ALA A 10 -2.67 4.57 4.38
C ALA A 10 -1.17 4.84 4.21
N LEU A 11 -0.63 5.70 5.08
CA LEU A 11 0.80 5.95 5.19
C LEU A 11 1.21 5.92 6.66
N SER A 12 2.41 5.42 6.92
CA SER A 12 3.07 5.62 8.19
C SER A 12 3.41 7.10 8.39
N LEU A 13 3.63 7.52 9.63
CA LEU A 13 3.94 8.91 9.98
C LEU A 13 5.21 9.44 9.27
N ASP A 14 6.17 8.56 8.99
CA ASP A 14 7.40 8.85 8.25
C ASP A 14 7.24 8.74 6.71
N GLY A 15 6.00 8.57 6.23
CA GLY A 15 5.63 8.70 4.82
C GLY A 15 5.86 7.46 3.97
N PHE A 16 5.92 6.27 4.58
CA PHE A 16 5.99 5.01 3.86
C PHE A 16 4.60 4.38 3.71
N ILE A 17 4.35 3.78 2.55
CA ILE A 17 3.07 3.10 2.26
C ILE A 17 3.16 1.58 2.43
N ALA A 18 4.38 1.06 2.60
CA ALA A 18 4.65 -0.35 2.76
C ALA A 18 6.01 -0.52 3.44
N GLY A 19 6.09 -1.56 4.28
CA GLY A 19 7.32 -2.02 4.90
C GLY A 19 8.28 -2.65 3.89
N GLU A 20 9.31 -3.30 4.42
CA GLU A 20 10.27 -4.01 3.58
C GLU A 20 9.60 -5.05 2.71
N ARG A 21 10.09 -5.20 1.46
CA ARG A 21 9.55 -6.17 0.49
C ARG A 21 8.05 -6.03 0.21
N GLY A 22 7.44 -4.89 0.55
CA GLY A 22 6.01 -4.64 0.35
C GLY A 22 5.12 -5.15 1.48
N ASP A 23 5.70 -5.41 2.66
CA ASP A 23 4.96 -5.80 3.84
C ASP A 23 3.88 -4.77 4.23
N LEU A 24 2.68 -5.30 4.50
CA LEU A 24 1.50 -4.55 4.93
C LEU A 24 1.02 -4.99 6.32
N SER A 25 1.72 -5.89 7.02
CA SER A 25 1.31 -6.41 8.34
C SER A 25 1.09 -5.31 9.39
N TRP A 26 1.81 -4.19 9.27
CA TRP A 26 1.63 -3.03 10.14
C TRP A 26 0.22 -2.40 10.03
N LEU A 27 -0.49 -2.60 8.91
CA LEU A 27 -1.88 -2.17 8.74
C LEU A 27 -2.86 -3.06 9.50
N GLU A 28 -2.50 -4.29 9.85
CA GLU A 28 -3.38 -5.21 10.59
C GLU A 28 -3.76 -4.64 11.97
N ALA A 29 -2.88 -3.83 12.57
CA ALA A 29 -3.18 -3.13 13.82
C ALA A 29 -4.35 -2.13 13.71
N PHE A 30 -4.72 -1.74 12.49
CA PHE A 30 -5.79 -0.80 12.17
C PHE A 30 -6.97 -1.47 11.46
N SER A 31 -7.02 -2.81 11.42
CA SER A 31 -8.09 -3.54 10.72
C SER A 31 -9.47 -3.38 11.38
N SER A 32 -9.53 -2.81 12.59
CA SER A 32 -10.78 -2.45 13.26
C SER A 32 -11.48 -1.25 12.63
N ASP A 33 -10.74 -0.40 11.93
CA ASP A 33 -11.29 0.79 11.30
C ASP A 33 -12.09 0.37 10.06
N SER A 34 -13.37 0.70 10.03
CA SER A 34 -14.22 0.28 8.92
C SER A 34 -13.94 1.10 7.65
N PRO A 35 -14.15 0.52 6.45
CA PRO A 35 -14.11 1.26 5.19
C PRO A 35 -15.02 2.49 5.15
N ASP A 36 -16.11 2.49 5.91
CA ASP A 36 -17.05 3.60 6.01
C ASP A 36 -16.47 4.75 6.84
N GLU A 37 -15.87 4.46 7.99
CA GLU A 37 -15.22 5.45 8.87
C GLU A 37 -14.02 6.12 8.21
N THR A 38 -13.27 5.38 7.40
CA THR A 38 -12.12 5.90 6.66
C THR A 38 -12.52 6.69 5.40
N GLY A 39 -13.79 6.62 4.98
CA GLY A 39 -14.29 7.21 3.74
C GLY A 39 -13.95 6.40 2.47
N TYR A 40 -13.32 5.23 2.61
CA TYR A 40 -12.97 4.35 1.50
C TYR A 40 -14.21 3.88 0.73
N THR A 41 -15.29 3.50 1.42
CA THR A 41 -16.54 3.09 0.78
C THR A 41 -17.11 4.20 -0.10
N SER A 42 -17.11 5.44 0.38
CA SER A 42 -17.61 6.59 -0.38
C SER A 42 -16.81 6.82 -1.66
N LEU A 43 -15.48 6.72 -1.58
CA LEU A 43 -14.62 6.81 -2.76
C LEU A 43 -14.93 5.71 -3.77
N MET A 44 -15.00 4.46 -3.31
CA MET A 44 -15.25 3.30 -4.16
C MET A 44 -16.62 3.38 -4.85
N ASN A 45 -17.62 3.98 -4.23
CA ASN A 45 -18.93 4.22 -4.84
C ASN A 45 -18.89 5.30 -5.93
N ASP A 46 -18.07 6.34 -5.76
CA ASP A 46 -18.00 7.52 -6.66
C ASP A 46 -17.18 7.25 -7.93
N ILE A 47 -16.11 6.46 -7.81
CA ILE A 47 -15.17 6.22 -8.91
C ILE A 47 -15.74 5.31 -10.01
N ASP A 48 -15.26 5.49 -11.23
CA ASP A 48 -15.57 4.62 -12.38
C ASP A 48 -14.41 3.70 -12.78
N VAL A 49 -13.16 4.14 -12.58
CA VAL A 49 -11.95 3.40 -12.95
C VAL A 49 -10.93 3.38 -11.81
N ILE A 50 -10.29 2.22 -11.64
CA ILE A 50 -9.12 2.05 -10.79
C ILE A 50 -7.88 1.94 -11.66
N VAL A 51 -6.85 2.74 -11.37
CA VAL A 51 -5.53 2.62 -11.98
C VAL A 51 -4.53 2.29 -10.87
N MET A 52 -3.78 1.20 -11.02
CA MET A 52 -2.80 0.80 -10.01
C MET A 52 -1.45 0.39 -10.60
N GLY A 53 -0.40 0.49 -9.80
CA GLY A 53 0.91 -0.03 -10.15
C GLY A 53 0.97 -1.55 -10.01
N ARG A 54 1.85 -2.20 -10.79
CA ARG A 54 1.96 -3.66 -10.79
C ARG A 54 2.24 -4.30 -9.42
N ASN A 55 3.07 -3.67 -8.58
CA ASN A 55 3.38 -4.25 -7.27
C ASN A 55 2.16 -4.26 -6.34
N THR A 56 1.32 -3.25 -6.44
CA THR A 56 0.07 -3.16 -5.68
C THR A 56 -0.91 -4.22 -6.18
N TYR A 57 -1.01 -4.37 -7.50
CA TYR A 57 -1.78 -5.46 -8.11
C TYR A 57 -1.35 -6.85 -7.60
N ASP A 58 -0.04 -7.14 -7.59
CA ASP A 58 0.49 -8.42 -7.12
C ASP A 58 0.11 -8.73 -5.66
N THR A 59 -0.13 -7.70 -4.83
CA THR A 59 -0.61 -7.85 -3.45
C THR A 59 -2.13 -8.04 -3.41
N VAL A 60 -2.90 -7.12 -4.01
CA VAL A 60 -4.37 -7.10 -3.87
C VAL A 60 -5.06 -8.25 -4.59
N ILE A 61 -4.44 -8.83 -5.62
CA ILE A 61 -4.98 -10.00 -6.35
C ILE A 61 -5.03 -11.28 -5.52
N ALA A 62 -4.35 -11.30 -4.37
CA ALA A 62 -4.40 -12.41 -3.43
C ALA A 62 -5.50 -12.25 -2.37
N PHE A 63 -6.19 -11.12 -2.33
CA PHE A 63 -7.23 -10.87 -1.34
C PHE A 63 -8.54 -11.55 -1.73
N ASP A 64 -9.19 -12.14 -0.73
CA ASP A 64 -10.51 -12.75 -0.83
C ASP A 64 -11.38 -12.22 0.33
N PRO A 65 -12.55 -11.60 0.06
CA PRO A 65 -13.15 -11.36 -1.26
C PRO A 65 -12.39 -10.34 -2.10
N TRP A 66 -12.52 -10.44 -3.43
CA TRP A 66 -11.94 -9.48 -4.39
C TRP A 66 -12.49 -8.06 -4.14
N PRO A 67 -11.67 -7.10 -3.67
CA PRO A 67 -12.17 -5.81 -3.17
C PRO A 67 -12.60 -4.84 -4.28
N CYS A 68 -12.20 -5.09 -5.53
CA CYS A 68 -12.44 -4.21 -6.66
C CYS A 68 -13.50 -4.76 -7.63
N ALA A 69 -14.40 -5.62 -7.15
CA ALA A 69 -15.44 -6.22 -7.98
C ALA A 69 -16.33 -5.14 -8.63
N GLY A 70 -16.64 -5.33 -9.92
CA GLY A 70 -17.53 -4.43 -10.67
C GLY A 70 -16.92 -3.10 -11.11
N LYS A 71 -15.63 -2.85 -10.86
CA LYS A 71 -14.92 -1.65 -11.33
C LYS A 71 -13.95 -2.00 -12.46
N ARG A 72 -13.86 -1.13 -13.49
CA ARG A 72 -12.82 -1.26 -14.52
C ARG A 72 -11.45 -1.00 -13.88
N MET A 73 -10.48 -1.86 -14.17
CA MET A 73 -9.15 -1.77 -13.57
C MET A 73 -8.07 -1.77 -14.65
N VAL A 74 -7.15 -0.79 -14.56
CA VAL A 74 -5.96 -0.72 -15.40
C VAL A 74 -4.71 -0.88 -14.54
N VAL A 75 -3.89 -1.87 -14.87
CA VAL A 75 -2.63 -2.14 -14.18
C VAL A 75 -1.49 -1.57 -15.02
N MET A 76 -0.78 -0.59 -14.47
CA MET A 76 0.39 -0.02 -15.13
C MET A 76 1.58 -0.96 -15.00
N THR A 77 1.94 -1.62 -16.10
CA THR A 77 2.94 -2.68 -16.14
C THR A 77 3.51 -2.88 -17.54
N ARG A 78 4.82 -3.21 -17.61
CA ARG A 78 5.47 -3.74 -18.82
C ARG A 78 5.51 -5.27 -18.86
N ARG A 79 5.21 -5.90 -17.71
CA ARG A 79 5.18 -7.36 -17.55
C ARG A 79 3.82 -7.88 -18.01
N LYS A 80 3.79 -9.08 -18.61
CA LYS A 80 2.55 -9.79 -18.93
C LYS A 80 1.64 -9.87 -17.70
N LEU A 81 0.35 -9.63 -17.91
CA LEU A 81 -0.69 -9.70 -16.89
C LEU A 81 -1.64 -10.84 -17.26
N ALA A 82 -1.78 -11.81 -16.36
CA ALA A 82 -2.81 -12.83 -16.46
C ALA A 82 -4.02 -12.30 -15.68
N SER A 83 -4.96 -11.68 -16.40
CA SER A 83 -6.16 -11.12 -15.79
C SER A 83 -7.00 -12.23 -15.14
N ARG A 84 -7.54 -11.95 -13.95
CA ARG A 84 -8.48 -12.82 -13.23
C ARG A 84 -9.88 -12.20 -13.14
N HIS A 85 -9.95 -10.88 -13.13
CA HIS A 85 -11.19 -10.11 -12.93
C HIS A 85 -11.43 -9.05 -14.03
N GLY A 86 -10.76 -9.17 -15.18
CA GLY A 86 -10.91 -8.23 -16.30
C GLY A 86 -9.92 -7.04 -16.28
N GLU A 87 -8.84 -7.13 -15.52
CA GLU A 87 -7.82 -6.10 -15.41
C GLU A 87 -7.01 -5.94 -16.71
N GLU A 88 -6.85 -4.69 -17.15
CA GLU A 88 -6.19 -4.34 -18.40
C GLU A 88 -4.74 -3.92 -18.16
N PRO A 89 -3.73 -4.54 -18.79
CA PRO A 89 -2.35 -4.05 -18.69
C PRO A 89 -2.15 -2.79 -19.53
N PHE A 90 -1.43 -1.80 -18.99
CA PHE A 90 -1.03 -0.60 -19.72
C PHE A 90 0.47 -0.31 -19.55
N ASP A 91 1.19 -0.30 -20.68
CA ASP A 91 2.60 0.11 -20.75
C ASP A 91 2.69 1.47 -21.44
N GLY A 92 2.72 2.54 -20.63
CA GLY A 92 2.79 3.90 -21.13
C GLY A 92 2.84 4.93 -20.02
N ALA A 93 2.86 6.20 -20.40
CA ALA A 93 2.78 7.30 -19.44
C ALA A 93 1.37 7.40 -18.84
N LEU A 94 1.27 7.73 -17.56
CA LEU A 94 0.00 7.95 -16.88
C LEU A 94 -0.82 9.06 -17.57
N THR A 95 -0.17 10.11 -18.07
CA THR A 95 -0.84 11.19 -18.81
C THR A 95 -1.53 10.69 -20.08
N THR A 96 -0.92 9.75 -20.80
CA THR A 96 -1.53 9.10 -21.96
C THR A 96 -2.72 8.26 -21.56
N LEU A 97 -2.61 7.49 -20.46
CA LEU A 97 -3.73 6.70 -19.95
C LEU A 97 -4.91 7.59 -19.56
N LEU A 98 -4.67 8.66 -18.79
CA LEU A 98 -5.72 9.60 -18.38
C LEU A 98 -6.40 10.27 -19.58
N GLY A 99 -5.65 10.54 -20.66
CA GLY A 99 -6.21 11.03 -21.91
C GLY A 99 -7.16 10.01 -22.56
N ARG A 100 -6.75 8.74 -22.64
CA ARG A 100 -7.61 7.67 -23.18
C ARG A 100 -8.86 7.45 -22.33
N LEU A 101 -8.71 7.43 -21.00
CA LEU A 101 -9.84 7.29 -20.09
C LEU A 101 -10.84 8.46 -20.23
N ALA A 102 -10.35 9.67 -20.48
CA ALA A 102 -11.18 10.83 -20.77
C ALA A 102 -11.98 10.67 -22.08
N GLU A 103 -11.34 10.15 -23.14
CA GLU A 103 -11.97 9.88 -24.44
C GLU A 103 -13.02 8.77 -24.35
N ASP A 104 -12.75 7.76 -23.53
CA ASP A 104 -13.68 6.66 -23.18
C ASP A 104 -14.86 7.12 -22.30
N GLY A 105 -14.88 8.39 -21.86
CA GLY A 105 -15.96 8.98 -21.07
C GLY A 105 -15.86 8.78 -19.55
N HIS A 106 -14.75 8.24 -19.04
CA HIS A 106 -14.50 8.13 -17.60
C HIS A 106 -14.24 9.51 -17.00
N ARG A 107 -14.81 9.75 -15.82
CA ARG A 107 -14.84 11.03 -15.14
C ARG A 107 -14.10 11.01 -13.82
N HIS A 108 -13.98 9.85 -13.15
CA HIS A 108 -13.38 9.80 -11.82
C HIS A 108 -12.49 8.57 -11.59
N VAL A 109 -11.20 8.79 -11.71
CA VAL A 109 -10.17 7.78 -11.57
C VAL A 109 -9.69 7.71 -10.13
N TYR A 110 -9.72 6.52 -9.54
CA TYR A 110 -8.94 6.20 -8.37
C TYR A 110 -7.55 5.72 -8.77
N LEU A 111 -6.54 6.52 -8.46
CA LEU A 111 -5.14 6.15 -8.65
C LEU A 111 -4.63 5.45 -7.39
N ASP A 112 -4.84 4.15 -7.34
CA ASP A 112 -4.43 3.30 -6.23
C ASP A 112 -2.89 3.19 -6.17
N GLY A 113 -2.38 3.18 -4.94
CA GLY A 113 -1.00 3.51 -4.61
C GLY A 113 0.08 2.67 -5.34
N GLY A 114 1.33 3.12 -5.26
CA GLY A 114 2.51 2.34 -5.69
C GLY A 114 3.25 2.86 -6.93
N MET A 115 2.70 3.80 -7.69
CA MET A 115 3.38 4.42 -8.83
C MET A 115 4.29 5.61 -8.49
N GLY A 116 4.11 6.23 -7.31
CA GLY A 116 4.92 7.37 -6.83
C GLY A 116 5.27 7.32 -5.35
N ALA A 117 4.87 6.27 -4.65
CA ALA A 117 4.96 6.20 -3.20
C ALA A 117 6.28 5.56 -2.73
N ARG A 118 6.83 6.07 -1.62
CA ARG A 118 8.09 5.61 -1.05
C ARG A 118 7.86 4.27 -0.34
N ARG A 119 8.67 3.27 -0.70
CA ARG A 119 8.78 2.01 0.03
C ARG A 119 9.94 2.08 1.00
N HIS A 120 9.81 1.41 2.14
CA HIS A 120 10.92 1.30 3.06
C HIS A 120 12.11 0.64 2.35
N ARG A 121 13.24 1.36 2.32
CA ARG A 121 14.52 0.79 1.90
C ARG A 121 15.38 0.72 3.16
N SER A 122 15.74 -0.49 3.58
CA SER A 122 16.76 -0.66 4.61
C SER A 122 18.01 0.07 4.14
N ARG A 123 18.33 1.20 4.78
CA ARG A 123 19.73 1.59 4.88
C ARG A 123 20.36 0.49 5.70
N ARG A 124 21.33 -0.25 5.13
CA ARG A 124 22.21 -1.13 5.92
C ARG A 124 22.83 -0.25 7.00
N ARG A 125 22.23 -0.20 8.19
CA ARG A 125 22.90 0.29 9.38
C ARG A 125 24.05 -0.69 9.56
N ARG A 126 25.27 -0.24 9.27
CA ARG A 126 26.47 -0.93 9.77
C ARG A 126 26.30 -0.93 11.29
N GLN A 127 25.87 -2.05 11.85
CA GLN A 127 25.94 -2.26 13.28
C GLN A 127 27.43 -2.28 13.63
N HIS A 128 27.96 -1.15 14.07
CA HIS A 128 29.17 -1.15 14.87
C HIS A 128 28.76 -1.64 16.25
N HIS A 129 29.24 -2.84 16.57
CA HIS A 129 29.28 -3.41 17.91
C HIS A 129 29.74 -2.34 18.92
N ALA A 130 28.96 -2.15 19.98
CA ALA A 130 29.47 -1.66 21.26
C ALA A 130 29.00 -2.64 22.33
N GLN A 131 29.86 -3.62 22.57
CA GLN A 131 29.84 -4.47 23.76
C GLN A 131 30.03 -3.57 24.98
N LEU A 132 29.00 -3.37 25.80
CA LEU A 132 29.16 -2.75 27.12
C LEU A 132 28.28 -3.48 28.14
N GLY A 133 28.93 -4.30 28.96
CA GLY A 133 28.67 -4.35 30.40
C GLY A 133 27.59 -5.32 30.90
N ALA A 134 27.69 -6.60 30.59
CA ALA A 134 27.17 -7.63 31.49
C ALA A 134 28.24 -7.90 32.57
N ASP A 135 28.29 -7.05 33.60
CA ASP A 135 29.01 -7.37 34.84
C ASP A 135 28.46 -6.53 36.01
N ARG A 136 27.44 -7.08 36.68
CA ARG A 136 27.07 -6.83 38.08
C ARG A 136 25.83 -7.66 38.43
N ALA A 137 26.05 -8.95 38.67
CA ALA A 137 25.11 -9.82 39.36
C ALA A 137 25.90 -10.82 40.22
N ARG A 138 26.62 -10.31 41.23
CA ARG A 138 27.08 -11.05 42.41
C ARG A 138 27.18 -10.06 43.57
N GLU A 139 26.89 -10.58 44.78
CA GLU A 139 26.71 -9.88 46.07
C GLU A 139 25.30 -9.31 46.25
N GLY A 140 24.48 -9.75 47.20
CA GLY A 140 24.67 -10.74 48.24
C GLY A 140 23.33 -10.93 48.96
N ASP A 141 22.94 -12.20 49.07
CA ASP A 141 21.95 -12.69 50.02
C ASP A 141 22.47 -12.41 51.44
N SER A 142 21.71 -11.67 52.26
CA SER A 142 21.45 -11.99 53.68
C SER A 142 20.73 -10.84 54.40
N ALA A 143 19.69 -11.25 55.13
CA ALA A 143 19.28 -10.76 56.43
C ALA A 143 18.03 -9.85 56.57
N VAL A 144 16.98 -10.52 57.06
CA VAL A 144 16.27 -10.23 58.33
C VAL A 144 15.04 -9.30 58.29
N GLN A 145 13.92 -9.96 58.61
CA GLN A 145 12.71 -9.52 59.32
C GLN A 145 12.82 -8.18 60.10
N GLN A 146 11.93 -7.24 59.80
CA GLN A 146 10.76 -6.85 60.62
C GLN A 146 9.90 -5.85 59.85
#